data_AF-A0A0W0VXJ0-F1
#
_entry.id   AF-A0A0W0VXJ0-F1
#
_cell.length_a   1.000
_cell.length_b   1.000
_cell.length_c   1.000
_cell.angle_alpha   90.00
_cell.angle_beta   90.00
_cell.angle_gamma   90.00
#
_symmetry.space_group_name_H-M   'P 1'
#
loop_
_entity.id
_entity.type
_entity.pdbx_description
1 polymer ?
#
loop_
_entity_poly.entity_id
_entity_poly.type
_entity_poly.pdbx_seq_one_letter_code
_entity_poly.pdbx_strand_id
1 'polypeptide(L)'
;MKKGEVYAVGLELNFFESAQFENNKEDSASIARDALRILMMGWKENWQDLQSKRVLKAIFFERDHELIRGMRLAFQQGFNHVFEQLKDKNHSVEQLNQAQLFISNCMTLLPFSDPNPYESFTIPQRIDGEWQMVEYKVTPIELTPNKGFSKLFIEDEDRVFAYGLEPINNNKGEPHLIFMGTTYPAGQGFTTQVNTDLEAWETPGHFLYENGRDRILAWVNRQVQQKKKPHVCGTSLGGALSLLLAIDQGNKLSRVDALNPPGLHEPWCWDSSFDNWDEFNEEEKPPTYVQKQGDDVVSEYGFWKKDWHILHVKPPPDKRGPNGFVDHALNYAGFAETEFVGVDTTEDNEERRKRNFWVFTLLRGLGYYLGHQPYRLFVLPTIRFVLNNKLASAFILTFILASIFLPPLLPTVATVALITIGLIPITLFFAYKLANAIQIILGWNDVKPATCHDPKLPRNREMDIYANQMTETFTYSEIKEYYQAKRITLKGKKFLPENKPEKHQLLERSLNPALANESVPYTASKAKIHDIKQTGQLLKYFHFYHADKSQVKEALREQHEAYAMGKPSISLSSV
;
A
#
# COMPACT_ATOMS: atom_id res chain seq x y z
N MET A 1 -13.57 -10.75 23.56
CA MET A 1 -13.93 -9.62 24.45
C MET A 1 -15.34 -9.83 24.96
N LYS A 2 -15.67 -9.29 26.14
CA LYS A 2 -17.05 -9.39 26.65
C LYS A 2 -17.90 -8.26 26.09
N LYS A 3 -19.17 -8.55 25.84
CA LYS A 3 -20.16 -7.52 25.47
C LYS A 3 -20.20 -6.42 26.53
N GLY A 4 -20.03 -5.17 26.10
CA GLY A 4 -20.08 -4.01 26.98
C GLY A 4 -18.76 -3.64 27.68
N GLU A 5 -17.70 -4.43 27.49
CA GLU A 5 -16.37 -4.12 28.04
C GLU A 5 -15.76 -2.89 27.36
N VAL A 6 -15.40 -1.86 28.13
CA VAL A 6 -14.74 -0.66 27.58
C VAL A 6 -13.25 -0.93 27.41
N TYR A 7 -12.79 -0.94 26.16
CA TYR A 7 -11.40 -1.25 25.79
C TYR A 7 -10.49 -0.02 25.76
N ALA A 8 -11.01 1.10 25.27
CA ALA A 8 -10.30 2.34 25.06
C ALA A 8 -11.27 3.52 25.23
N VAL A 9 -10.83 4.58 25.91
CA VAL A 9 -11.58 5.83 26.16
C VAL A 9 -10.67 6.84 26.88
N GLY A 10 -11.04 8.12 26.86
CA GLY A 10 -10.52 9.13 27.79
C GLY A 10 -9.22 9.80 27.35
N LEU A 11 -8.82 9.68 26.08
CA LEU A 11 -7.67 10.38 25.52
C LEU A 11 -8.08 11.29 24.36
N GLU A 12 -7.81 12.59 24.51
CA GLU A 12 -7.91 13.56 23.42
C GLU A 12 -6.58 13.60 22.65
N LEU A 13 -6.64 13.32 21.35
CA LEU A 13 -5.54 13.43 20.39
C LEU A 13 -6.01 14.18 19.17
N ASN A 14 -5.40 15.34 18.95
CA ASN A 14 -5.59 16.10 17.73
C ASN A 14 -4.53 15.71 16.70
N PHE A 15 -4.91 15.58 15.43
CA PHE A 15 -3.92 15.33 14.37
C PHE A 15 -3.17 16.60 13.98
N PHE A 16 -3.75 17.79 14.18
CA PHE A 16 -3.08 19.09 14.00
C PHE A 16 -3.38 20.02 15.16
N GLU A 17 -2.57 21.07 15.32
CA GLU A 17 -2.72 22.06 16.39
C GLU A 17 -4.09 22.75 16.41
N SER A 18 -4.70 22.93 15.24
CA SER A 18 -6.01 23.54 15.09
C SER A 18 -6.89 22.72 14.17
N ALA A 19 -8.13 22.53 14.59
CA ALA A 19 -9.17 21.93 13.77
C ALA A 19 -9.67 22.89 12.66
N GLN A 20 -9.40 24.19 12.73
CA GLN A 20 -9.92 25.17 11.76
C GLN A 20 -9.28 25.00 10.39
N PHE A 21 -10.07 25.21 9.33
CA PHE A 21 -9.56 25.14 7.97
C PHE A 21 -8.66 26.31 7.62
N GLU A 22 -7.75 26.08 6.68
CA GLU A 22 -6.82 27.08 6.20
C GLU A 22 -7.44 27.92 5.07
N ASN A 23 -7.14 29.22 5.05
CA ASN A 23 -7.74 30.14 4.07
C ASN A 23 -7.18 30.01 2.65
N ASN A 24 -6.15 29.16 2.42
CA ASN A 24 -5.45 29.07 1.14
C ASN A 24 -5.87 27.83 0.33
N LYS A 25 -6.78 28.03 -0.61
CA LYS A 25 -7.34 26.97 -1.48
C LYS A 25 -6.48 26.62 -2.71
N GLU A 26 -5.33 27.25 -2.88
CA GLU A 26 -4.41 26.97 -3.99
C GLU A 26 -3.14 26.24 -3.53
N ASP A 27 -2.76 26.38 -2.26
CA ASP A 27 -1.62 25.66 -1.68
C ASP A 27 -1.95 24.19 -1.42
N SER A 28 -1.17 23.29 -2.01
CA SER A 28 -1.39 21.85 -1.93
C SER A 28 -1.29 21.30 -0.50
N ALA A 29 -0.40 21.85 0.32
CA ALA A 29 -0.22 21.40 1.69
C ALA A 29 -1.41 21.83 2.58
N SER A 30 -1.92 23.04 2.38
CA SER A 30 -3.10 23.57 3.08
C SER A 30 -4.34 22.72 2.79
N ILE A 31 -4.64 22.47 1.51
CA ILE A 31 -5.76 21.61 1.08
C ILE A 31 -5.63 20.21 1.70
N ALA A 32 -4.43 19.64 1.69
CA ALA A 32 -4.20 18.31 2.21
C ALA A 32 -4.36 18.23 3.74
N ARG A 33 -3.89 19.23 4.48
CA ARG A 33 -4.13 19.33 5.93
C ARG A 33 -5.62 19.45 6.23
N ASP A 34 -6.35 20.28 5.50
CA ASP A 34 -7.80 20.42 5.70
C ASP A 34 -8.57 19.13 5.41
N ALA A 35 -8.20 18.38 4.37
CA ALA A 35 -8.76 17.06 4.12
C ALA A 35 -8.50 16.10 5.29
N LEU A 36 -7.27 16.09 5.83
CA LEU A 36 -6.92 15.29 7.00
C LEU A 36 -7.58 15.79 8.30
N ARG A 37 -7.89 17.09 8.43
CA ARG A 37 -8.67 17.62 9.56
C ARG A 37 -10.07 17.02 9.57
N ILE A 38 -10.72 16.92 8.42
CA ILE A 38 -12.02 16.22 8.34
C ILE A 38 -11.85 14.77 8.76
N LEU A 39 -10.90 14.06 8.13
CA LEU A 39 -10.76 12.62 8.34
C LEU A 39 -10.33 12.24 9.77
N MET A 40 -9.48 13.05 10.42
CA MET A 40 -8.84 12.70 11.70
C MET A 40 -9.32 13.52 12.90
N MET A 41 -9.98 14.65 12.67
CA MET A 41 -10.43 15.59 13.72
C MET A 41 -11.94 15.84 13.65
N GLY A 42 -12.67 14.97 12.94
CA GLY A 42 -14.13 14.88 12.95
C GLY A 42 -14.81 15.69 11.85
N TRP A 43 -16.10 15.43 11.70
CA TRP A 43 -16.92 16.11 10.71
C TRP A 43 -17.03 17.61 10.99
N LYS A 44 -17.07 18.40 9.93
CA LYS A 44 -17.30 19.85 10.00
C LYS A 44 -18.37 20.27 9.02
N GLU A 45 -19.31 21.09 9.49
CA GLU A 45 -20.40 21.59 8.65
C GLU A 45 -19.89 22.41 7.46
N ASN A 46 -18.77 23.12 7.62
CA ASN A 46 -18.16 23.95 6.58
C ASN A 46 -17.23 23.16 5.62
N TRP A 47 -17.35 21.83 5.53
CA TRP A 47 -16.55 21.00 4.62
C TRP A 47 -16.60 21.46 3.16
N GLN A 48 -17.67 22.15 2.73
CA GLN A 48 -17.76 22.67 1.37
C GLN A 48 -16.67 23.71 1.07
N ASP A 49 -16.03 24.29 2.10
CA ASP A 49 -14.90 25.19 1.93
C ASP A 49 -13.71 24.52 1.23
N LEU A 50 -13.59 23.20 1.29
CA LEU A 50 -12.57 22.44 0.56
C LEU A 50 -12.87 22.25 -0.92
N GLN A 51 -14.09 22.52 -1.36
CA GLN A 51 -14.46 22.33 -2.76
C GLN A 51 -13.78 23.39 -3.62
N SER A 52 -12.89 22.92 -4.49
CA SER A 52 -12.28 23.72 -5.55
C SER A 52 -12.30 22.95 -6.86
N LYS A 53 -12.22 23.65 -7.99
CA LYS A 53 -12.11 23.01 -9.31
C LYS A 53 -10.91 22.06 -9.36
N ARG A 54 -9.80 22.43 -8.72
CA ARG A 54 -8.59 21.62 -8.62
C ARG A 54 -8.85 20.33 -7.83
N VAL A 55 -9.48 20.42 -6.66
CA VAL A 55 -9.82 19.25 -5.83
C VAL A 55 -10.81 18.32 -6.53
N LEU A 56 -11.87 18.87 -7.15
CA LEU A 56 -12.82 18.08 -7.92
C LEU A 56 -12.14 17.37 -9.11
N LYS A 57 -11.23 18.07 -9.81
CA LYS A 57 -10.42 17.46 -10.87
C LYS A 57 -9.56 16.31 -10.32
N ALA A 58 -8.91 16.54 -9.19
CA ALA A 58 -8.04 15.59 -8.50
C ALA A 58 -8.76 14.31 -8.04
N ILE A 59 -10.03 14.43 -7.66
CA ILE A 59 -10.85 13.32 -7.16
C ILE A 59 -11.52 12.54 -8.31
N PHE A 60 -12.03 13.22 -9.33
CA PHE A 60 -12.90 12.59 -10.33
C PHE A 60 -12.27 12.34 -11.70
N PHE A 61 -11.16 13.03 -12.04
CA PHE A 61 -10.65 13.03 -13.42
C PHE A 61 -9.18 12.65 -13.54
N GLU A 62 -8.29 13.30 -12.78
CA GLU A 62 -6.84 13.14 -12.97
C GLU A 62 -6.10 13.37 -11.66
N ARG A 63 -5.12 12.51 -11.36
CA ARG A 63 -4.30 12.62 -10.15
C ARG A 63 -3.46 13.90 -10.15
N ASP A 64 -3.51 14.61 -9.03
CA ASP A 64 -2.66 15.78 -8.79
C ASP A 64 -1.47 15.40 -7.89
N HIS A 65 -0.31 15.19 -8.50
CA HIS A 65 0.90 14.77 -7.78
C HIS A 65 1.37 15.80 -6.73
N GLU A 66 1.05 17.08 -6.88
CA GLU A 66 1.39 18.11 -5.89
C GLU A 66 0.47 18.02 -4.67
N LEU A 67 -0.83 17.75 -4.86
CA LEU A 67 -1.76 17.47 -3.74
C LEU A 67 -1.33 16.21 -2.99
N ILE A 68 -0.98 15.15 -3.71
CA ILE A 68 -0.50 13.89 -3.12
C ILE A 68 0.81 14.12 -2.34
N ARG A 69 1.76 14.89 -2.89
CA ARG A 69 2.97 15.31 -2.15
C ARG A 69 2.63 16.10 -0.89
N GLY A 70 1.67 17.04 -0.99
CA GLY A 70 1.17 17.80 0.14
C GLY A 70 0.55 16.93 1.23
N MET A 71 -0.18 15.88 0.84
CA MET A 71 -0.79 14.92 1.77
C MET A 71 0.25 14.11 2.53
N ARG A 72 1.34 13.66 1.88
CA ARG A 72 2.45 13.00 2.58
C ARG A 72 3.10 13.91 3.62
N LEU A 73 3.31 15.19 3.28
CA LEU A 73 3.85 16.17 4.23
C LEU A 73 2.88 16.40 5.40
N ALA A 74 1.58 16.52 5.12
CA ALA A 74 0.55 16.72 6.14
C ALA A 74 0.46 15.53 7.10
N PHE A 75 0.58 14.29 6.61
CA PHE A 75 0.70 13.10 7.46
C PHE A 75 1.91 13.18 8.39
N GLN A 76 3.09 13.54 7.87
CA GLN A 76 4.30 13.68 8.69
C GLN A 76 4.13 14.75 9.78
N GLN A 77 3.52 15.89 9.44
CA GLN A 77 3.22 16.96 10.39
C GLN A 77 2.26 16.47 11.48
N GLY A 78 1.24 15.71 11.11
CA GLY A 78 0.28 15.21 12.09
C GLY A 78 0.86 14.13 13.00
N PHE A 79 1.67 13.22 12.48
CA PHE A 79 2.41 12.26 13.32
C PHE A 79 3.33 12.95 14.33
N ASN A 80 4.03 14.02 13.91
CA ASN A 80 4.83 14.82 14.83
C ASN A 80 3.95 15.44 15.94
N HIS A 81 2.80 16.00 15.57
CA HIS A 81 1.90 16.63 16.55
C HIS A 81 1.29 15.61 17.53
N VAL A 82 0.95 14.41 17.06
CA VAL A 82 0.48 13.31 17.92
C VAL A 82 1.57 12.87 18.89
N PHE A 83 2.82 12.75 18.43
CA PHE A 83 3.96 12.43 19.31
C PHE A 83 4.12 13.46 20.43
N GLU A 84 4.07 14.75 20.10
CA GLU A 84 4.20 15.83 21.10
C GLU A 84 3.09 15.79 22.17
N GLN A 85 1.90 15.30 21.81
CA GLN A 85 0.81 15.11 22.77
C GLN A 85 0.98 13.87 23.66
N LEU A 86 1.70 12.85 23.19
CA LEU A 86 1.87 11.56 23.88
C LEU A 86 3.16 11.48 24.69
N LYS A 87 4.23 12.18 24.29
CA LYS A 87 5.52 12.14 24.98
C LYS A 87 5.39 12.68 26.41
N ASP A 88 6.19 12.12 27.31
CA ASP A 88 6.32 12.55 28.71
C ASP A 88 5.04 12.53 29.57
N LYS A 89 3.97 11.86 29.10
CA LYS A 89 2.71 11.71 29.82
C LYS A 89 2.48 10.27 30.29
N ASN A 90 2.01 10.15 31.53
CA ASN A 90 1.48 8.90 32.06
C ASN A 90 0.04 8.72 31.56
N HIS A 91 -0.23 7.58 30.96
CA HIS A 91 -1.53 7.23 30.39
C HIS A 91 -2.05 5.96 31.06
N SER A 92 -3.37 5.87 31.28
CA SER A 92 -4.01 4.61 31.68
C SER A 92 -3.93 3.57 30.56
N VAL A 93 -4.25 2.32 30.86
CA VAL A 93 -4.25 1.25 29.85
C VAL A 93 -5.24 1.55 28.73
N GLU A 94 -6.42 2.06 29.07
CA GLU A 94 -7.49 2.44 28.13
C GLU A 94 -7.05 3.61 27.23
N GLN A 95 -6.37 4.61 27.79
CA GLN A 95 -5.81 5.72 27.03
C GLN A 95 -4.68 5.25 26.09
N LEU A 96 -3.84 4.32 26.53
CA LEU A 96 -2.79 3.72 25.70
C LEU A 96 -3.38 2.90 24.55
N ASN A 97 -4.44 2.14 24.82
CA ASN A 97 -5.20 1.42 23.81
C ASN A 97 -5.81 2.40 22.79
N GLN A 98 -6.37 3.52 23.26
CA GLN A 98 -6.91 4.56 22.39
C GLN A 98 -5.83 5.19 21.51
N ALA A 99 -4.67 5.52 22.08
CA ALA A 99 -3.53 6.06 21.33
C ALA A 99 -3.07 5.08 20.24
N GLN A 100 -2.97 3.78 20.56
CA GLN A 100 -2.59 2.76 19.59
C GLN A 100 -3.62 2.66 18.45
N LEU A 101 -4.91 2.60 18.76
CA LEU A 101 -5.97 2.57 17.75
C LEU A 101 -5.97 3.84 16.89
N PHE A 102 -5.76 5.02 17.48
CA PHE A 102 -5.69 6.27 16.75
C PHE A 102 -4.52 6.31 15.76
N ILE A 103 -3.32 5.93 16.20
CA ILE A 103 -2.14 5.87 15.32
C ILE A 103 -2.34 4.82 14.22
N SER A 104 -2.87 3.64 14.54
CA SER A 104 -3.22 2.62 13.55
C SER A 104 -4.22 3.17 12.52
N ASN A 105 -5.29 3.83 12.96
CA ASN A 105 -6.28 4.46 12.08
C ASN A 105 -5.65 5.53 11.19
N CYS A 106 -4.75 6.37 11.73
CA CYS A 106 -3.99 7.33 10.94
C CYS A 106 -3.16 6.64 9.85
N MET A 107 -2.48 5.53 10.19
CA MET A 107 -1.72 4.74 9.23
C MET A 107 -2.62 4.11 8.15
N THR A 108 -3.84 3.65 8.49
CA THR A 108 -4.75 3.06 7.50
C THR A 108 -5.14 4.03 6.37
N LEU A 109 -5.11 5.34 6.63
CA LEU A 109 -5.40 6.38 5.65
C LEU A 109 -4.16 6.87 4.88
N LEU A 110 -2.95 6.53 5.33
CA LEU A 110 -1.70 6.91 4.69
C LEU A 110 -1.59 6.47 3.20
N PRO A 111 -2.06 5.26 2.80
CA PRO A 111 -2.01 4.82 1.40
C PRO A 111 -2.69 5.76 0.39
N PHE A 112 -3.69 6.54 0.80
CA PHE A 112 -4.36 7.52 -0.07
C PHE A 112 -3.45 8.68 -0.49
N SER A 113 -2.28 8.83 0.14
CA SER A 113 -1.24 9.80 -0.22
C SER A 113 -0.14 9.24 -1.13
N ASP A 114 -0.32 8.02 -1.65
CA ASP A 114 0.66 7.27 -2.45
C ASP A 114 2.08 7.38 -1.88
N PRO A 115 2.35 6.76 -0.71
CA PRO A 115 3.66 6.80 -0.08
C PRO A 115 4.81 6.58 -1.08
N ASN A 116 5.70 7.56 -1.17
CA ASN A 116 6.79 7.54 -2.13
C ASN A 116 7.94 6.65 -1.60
N PRO A 117 8.42 5.64 -2.35
CA PRO A 117 9.49 4.74 -1.90
C PRO A 117 10.85 5.41 -1.66
N TYR A 118 10.99 6.67 -2.07
CA TYR A 118 12.19 7.48 -1.91
C TYR A 118 12.04 8.56 -0.83
N GLU A 119 10.94 8.51 -0.08
CA GLU A 119 10.72 9.28 1.13
C GLU A 119 10.66 8.33 2.36
N SER A 120 10.81 8.90 3.55
CA SER A 120 10.58 8.24 4.83
C SER A 120 9.45 8.91 5.60
N PHE A 121 8.79 8.12 6.45
CA PHE A 121 7.83 8.62 7.44
C PHE A 121 8.36 8.34 8.83
N THR A 122 8.19 9.29 9.74
CA THR A 122 8.47 9.10 11.16
C THR A 122 7.15 9.01 11.90
N ILE A 123 6.90 7.86 12.52
CA ILE A 123 5.61 7.50 13.13
C ILE A 123 5.84 7.27 14.64
N PRO A 124 4.94 7.77 15.52
CA PRO A 124 5.04 7.53 16.94
C PRO A 124 4.78 6.05 17.25
N GLN A 125 5.65 5.43 18.01
CA GLN A 125 5.49 4.05 18.47
C GLN A 125 5.88 3.94 19.94
N ARG A 126 5.15 3.13 20.70
CA ARG A 126 5.53 2.82 22.07
C ARG A 126 6.52 1.65 22.11
N ILE A 127 7.75 1.92 22.53
CA ILE A 127 8.85 0.95 22.61
C ILE A 127 9.40 0.97 24.04
N ASP A 128 9.51 -0.21 24.65
CA ASP A 128 9.98 -0.38 26.04
C ASP A 128 9.22 0.51 27.06
N GLY A 129 7.93 0.76 26.81
CA GLY A 129 7.08 1.57 27.68
C GLY A 129 7.08 3.08 27.36
N GLU A 130 7.97 3.57 26.51
CA GLU A 130 8.10 4.98 26.14
C GLU A 130 7.67 5.25 24.71
N TRP A 131 7.09 6.42 24.46
CA TRP A 131 6.80 6.88 23.11
C TRP A 131 8.10 7.33 22.43
N GLN A 132 8.36 6.80 21.24
CA GLN A 132 9.51 7.13 20.43
C GLN A 132 9.08 7.39 18.99
N MET A 133 9.79 8.28 18.32
CA MET A 133 9.62 8.55 16.90
C MET A 133 10.48 7.58 16.09
N VAL A 134 9.84 6.64 15.39
CA VAL A 134 10.52 5.64 14.56
C VAL A 134 10.43 6.06 13.11
N GLU A 135 11.58 6.15 12.44
CA GLU A 135 11.65 6.50 11.03
C GLU A 135 11.61 5.24 10.15
N TYR A 136 10.75 5.25 9.13
CA TYR A 136 10.44 4.12 8.26
C TYR A 136 10.77 4.40 6.81
N LYS A 137 11.35 3.40 6.14
CA LYS A 137 11.41 3.35 4.67
C LYS A 137 10.12 2.75 4.14
N VAL A 138 9.57 3.38 3.10
CA VAL A 138 8.42 2.87 2.37
C VAL A 138 8.84 1.82 1.34
N THR A 139 8.14 0.68 1.32
CA THR A 139 8.28 -0.39 0.33
C THR A 139 6.92 -0.71 -0.27
N PRO A 140 6.59 -0.21 -1.47
CA PRO A 140 5.37 -0.58 -2.17
C PRO A 140 5.37 -2.07 -2.54
N ILE A 141 4.23 -2.72 -2.31
CA ILE A 141 4.00 -4.14 -2.60
C ILE A 141 2.78 -4.20 -3.51
N GLU A 142 3.00 -4.45 -4.80
CA GLU A 142 1.90 -4.56 -5.76
C GLU A 142 1.05 -5.80 -5.48
N LEU A 143 -0.27 -5.62 -5.49
CA LEU A 143 -1.28 -6.65 -5.25
C LEU A 143 -1.91 -7.16 -6.56
N THR A 144 -1.87 -6.36 -7.61
CA THR A 144 -2.41 -6.73 -8.92
C THR A 144 -1.51 -7.70 -9.68
N PRO A 145 -2.08 -8.58 -10.52
CA PRO A 145 -1.29 -9.50 -11.33
C PRO A 145 -0.28 -8.75 -12.20
N ASN A 146 0.95 -9.27 -12.29
CA ASN A 146 2.02 -8.73 -13.15
C ASN A 146 2.22 -9.55 -14.44
N LYS A 147 1.58 -10.71 -14.55
CA LYS A 147 1.62 -11.65 -15.68
C LYS A 147 0.30 -12.42 -15.77
N GLY A 148 0.17 -13.26 -16.79
CA GLY A 148 -1.01 -14.09 -16.99
C GLY A 148 -2.18 -13.34 -17.60
N PHE A 149 -3.31 -14.03 -17.78
CA PHE A 149 -4.48 -13.49 -18.48
C PHE A 149 -5.08 -12.27 -17.78
N SER A 150 -5.17 -12.29 -16.45
CA SER A 150 -5.73 -11.19 -15.66
C SER A 150 -4.96 -9.87 -15.83
N LYS A 151 -3.63 -9.92 -16.09
CA LYS A 151 -2.82 -8.72 -16.32
C LYS A 151 -3.24 -7.96 -17.59
N LEU A 152 -3.87 -8.61 -18.57
CA LEU A 152 -4.35 -7.96 -19.79
C LEU A 152 -5.43 -6.89 -19.52
N PHE A 153 -6.12 -6.99 -18.39
CA PHE A 153 -7.20 -6.08 -17.98
C PHE A 153 -6.75 -5.04 -16.95
N ILE A 154 -5.46 -5.01 -16.60
CA ILE A 154 -4.89 -4.11 -15.60
C ILE A 154 -3.96 -3.13 -16.33
N GLU A 155 -4.39 -1.87 -16.46
CA GLU A 155 -3.52 -0.76 -16.90
C GLU A 155 -2.70 -0.22 -15.72
N ASP A 156 -1.91 0.84 -15.91
CA ASP A 156 -1.05 1.33 -14.83
C ASP A 156 -1.87 1.97 -13.70
N GLU A 157 -2.94 2.68 -14.05
CA GLU A 157 -3.89 3.28 -13.11
C GLU A 157 -4.75 2.24 -12.36
N ASP A 158 -4.78 0.99 -12.80
CA ASP A 158 -5.54 -0.10 -12.15
C ASP A 158 -4.73 -0.83 -11.07
N ARG A 159 -3.42 -0.58 -11.01
CA ARG A 159 -2.53 -1.28 -10.08
C ARG A 159 -2.89 -0.93 -8.65
N VAL A 160 -2.91 -1.91 -7.77
CA VAL A 160 -3.21 -1.73 -6.34
C VAL A 160 -2.00 -2.11 -5.53
N PHE A 161 -1.73 -1.38 -4.45
CA PHE A 161 -0.54 -1.58 -3.62
C PHE A 161 -0.90 -1.69 -2.14
N ALA A 162 -0.19 -2.57 -1.43
CA ALA A 162 0.05 -2.44 0.00
C ALA A 162 1.40 -1.74 0.22
N TYR A 163 1.62 -1.23 1.42
CA TYR A 163 2.84 -0.50 1.78
C TYR A 163 3.48 -1.12 3.00
N GLY A 164 4.67 -1.70 2.81
CA GLY A 164 5.53 -2.13 3.90
C GLY A 164 6.37 -0.97 4.42
N LEU A 165 6.35 -0.72 5.72
CA LEU A 165 7.15 0.27 6.41
C LEU A 165 8.25 -0.42 7.21
N GLU A 166 9.51 -0.16 6.84
CA GLU A 166 10.68 -0.79 7.45
C GLU A 166 11.46 0.20 8.32
N PRO A 167 11.63 -0.05 9.64
CA PRO A 167 12.38 0.83 10.52
C PRO A 167 13.83 1.07 10.04
N ILE A 168 14.25 2.33 9.97
CA ILE A 168 15.59 2.76 9.55
C ILE A 168 16.49 3.03 10.76
N ASN A 169 16.01 3.83 11.70
CA ASN A 169 16.78 4.40 12.81
C ASN A 169 16.59 3.68 14.16
N ASN A 170 15.67 2.71 14.24
CA ASN A 170 15.35 2.01 15.48
C ASN A 170 15.28 0.49 15.25
N ASN A 171 16.17 -0.26 15.91
CA ASN A 171 16.21 -1.71 15.80
C ASN A 171 15.06 -2.41 16.54
N LYS A 172 14.46 -1.77 17.55
CA LYS A 172 13.28 -2.26 18.28
C LYS A 172 11.96 -1.81 17.65
N GLY A 173 12.01 -0.85 16.73
CA GLY A 173 10.84 -0.43 15.95
C GLY A 173 10.16 -1.62 15.27
N GLU A 174 8.83 -1.66 15.36
CA GLU A 174 8.02 -2.69 14.74
C GLU A 174 7.76 -2.32 13.27
N PRO A 175 7.91 -3.25 12.31
CA PRO A 175 7.56 -2.98 10.93
C PRO A 175 6.04 -2.93 10.76
N HIS A 176 5.55 -2.12 9.82
CA HIS A 176 4.12 -2.02 9.53
C HIS A 176 3.81 -2.49 8.11
N LEU A 177 2.70 -3.21 7.93
CA LEU A 177 2.15 -3.51 6.62
C LEU A 177 0.78 -2.86 6.52
N ILE A 178 0.64 -1.92 5.59
CA ILE A 178 -0.58 -1.12 5.45
C ILE A 178 -1.26 -1.50 4.14
N PHE A 179 -2.49 -1.99 4.23
CA PHE A 179 -3.32 -2.27 3.06
C PHE A 179 -4.18 -1.06 2.72
N MET A 180 -4.21 -0.72 1.43
CA MET A 180 -5.00 0.40 0.92
C MET A 180 -6.49 0.04 0.84
N GLY A 181 -7.34 0.88 1.42
CA GLY A 181 -8.80 0.83 1.21
C GLY A 181 -9.20 1.30 -0.18
N THR A 182 -10.47 1.11 -0.55
CA THR A 182 -10.99 1.56 -1.85
C THR A 182 -10.87 3.08 -1.98
N THR A 183 -10.14 3.52 -3.01
CA THR A 183 -9.82 4.94 -3.21
C THR A 183 -10.93 5.70 -3.94
N TYR A 184 -10.69 6.97 -4.24
CA TYR A 184 -11.59 7.81 -5.02
C TYR A 184 -11.43 7.57 -6.54
N PRO A 185 -12.37 8.01 -7.40
CA PRO A 185 -12.39 7.62 -8.82
C PRO A 185 -11.10 7.84 -9.62
N ALA A 186 -10.39 8.94 -9.39
CA ALA A 186 -9.09 9.21 -10.02
C ALA A 186 -7.88 8.59 -9.27
N GLY A 187 -8.09 7.98 -8.11
CA GLY A 187 -7.04 7.37 -7.30
C GLY A 187 -6.49 6.07 -7.90
N GLN A 188 -5.28 5.69 -7.47
CA GLN A 188 -4.61 4.47 -7.92
C GLN A 188 -5.46 3.23 -7.64
N GLY A 189 -5.75 2.45 -8.67
CA GLY A 189 -6.38 1.14 -8.54
C GLY A 189 -7.87 1.15 -8.26
N PHE A 190 -8.55 2.31 -8.34
CA PHE A 190 -9.98 2.46 -8.02
C PHE A 190 -10.86 1.39 -8.67
N THR A 191 -10.76 1.23 -10.00
CA THR A 191 -11.60 0.29 -10.75
C THR A 191 -11.35 -1.16 -10.32
N THR A 192 -10.10 -1.54 -10.06
CA THR A 192 -9.76 -2.87 -9.57
C THR A 192 -10.27 -3.10 -8.15
N GLN A 193 -10.17 -2.10 -7.28
CA GLN A 193 -10.67 -2.17 -5.91
C GLN A 193 -12.20 -2.33 -5.87
N VAL A 194 -12.94 -1.51 -6.62
CA VAL A 194 -14.39 -1.67 -6.78
C VAL A 194 -14.75 -3.05 -7.32
N ASN A 195 -13.99 -3.57 -8.28
CA ASN A 195 -14.22 -4.91 -8.80
C ASN A 195 -14.08 -5.99 -7.72
N THR A 196 -13.06 -5.90 -6.86
CA THR A 196 -12.84 -6.92 -5.82
C THR A 196 -13.76 -6.73 -4.60
N ASP A 197 -14.26 -5.53 -4.34
CA ASP A 197 -15.32 -5.29 -3.35
C ASP A 197 -16.62 -6.03 -3.75
N LEU A 198 -16.94 -5.98 -5.05
CA LEU A 198 -18.13 -6.59 -5.62
C LEU A 198 -17.97 -8.08 -5.95
N GLU A 199 -16.77 -8.64 -5.81
CA GLU A 199 -16.47 -10.02 -6.19
C GLU A 199 -17.42 -11.00 -5.49
N ALA A 200 -18.08 -11.82 -6.31
CA ALA A 200 -19.11 -12.74 -5.83
C ALA A 200 -18.50 -13.90 -5.05
N TRP A 201 -19.20 -14.35 -4.00
CA TRP A 201 -18.89 -15.59 -3.25
C TRP A 201 -17.48 -15.69 -2.68
N GLU A 202 -16.79 -14.56 -2.57
CA GLU A 202 -15.47 -14.45 -1.97
C GLU A 202 -15.44 -13.32 -0.95
N THR A 203 -14.43 -13.35 -0.07
CA THR A 203 -14.18 -12.20 0.82
C THR A 203 -13.76 -11.00 -0.05
N PRO A 204 -14.32 -9.78 0.18
CA PRO A 204 -13.86 -8.58 -0.50
C PRO A 204 -12.32 -8.45 -0.45
N GLY A 205 -11.70 -8.27 -1.62
CA GLY A 205 -10.24 -8.23 -1.72
C GLY A 205 -9.56 -9.58 -2.00
N HIS A 206 -10.29 -10.70 -2.06
CA HIS A 206 -9.69 -12.03 -2.31
C HIS A 206 -8.81 -12.04 -3.58
N PHE A 207 -9.32 -11.54 -4.71
CA PHE A 207 -8.54 -11.42 -5.95
C PHE A 207 -7.21 -10.67 -5.76
N LEU A 208 -7.22 -9.55 -5.02
CA LEU A 208 -6.00 -8.78 -4.74
C LEU A 208 -5.06 -9.53 -3.81
N TYR A 209 -5.61 -10.19 -2.79
CA TYR A 209 -4.82 -10.98 -1.85
C TYR A 209 -4.12 -12.13 -2.57
N GLU A 210 -4.85 -12.95 -3.33
CA GLU A 210 -4.33 -14.08 -4.09
C GLU A 210 -3.19 -13.66 -5.02
N ASN A 211 -3.39 -12.62 -5.83
CA ASN A 211 -2.39 -12.15 -6.79
C ASN A 211 -1.21 -11.43 -6.13
N GLY A 212 -1.42 -10.80 -4.97
CA GLY A 212 -0.41 -10.12 -4.18
C GLY A 212 0.37 -11.04 -3.24
N ARG A 213 -0.17 -12.22 -2.92
CA ARG A 213 0.23 -13.07 -1.79
C ARG A 213 1.72 -13.31 -1.73
N ASP A 214 2.32 -13.85 -2.79
CA ASP A 214 3.75 -14.19 -2.80
C ASP A 214 4.64 -12.98 -2.52
N ARG A 215 4.27 -11.79 -3.00
CA ARG A 215 5.01 -10.54 -2.78
C ARG A 215 4.84 -10.04 -1.34
N ILE A 216 3.63 -10.16 -0.78
CA ILE A 216 3.36 -9.89 0.64
C ILE A 216 4.21 -10.82 1.50
N LEU A 217 4.16 -12.14 1.23
CA LEU A 217 4.90 -13.14 2.00
C LEU A 217 6.40 -12.95 1.88
N ALA A 218 6.92 -12.60 0.71
CA ALA A 218 8.33 -12.27 0.54
C ALA A 218 8.74 -11.10 1.46
N TRP A 219 7.90 -10.05 1.56
CA TRP A 219 8.16 -8.93 2.46
C TRP A 219 8.02 -9.32 3.94
N VAL A 220 6.95 -10.03 4.33
CA VAL A 220 6.68 -10.46 5.71
C VAL A 220 7.77 -11.41 6.22
N ASN A 221 8.10 -12.44 5.43
CA ASN A 221 9.13 -13.42 5.81
C ASN A 221 10.49 -12.76 6.02
N ARG A 222 10.84 -11.73 5.24
CA ARG A 222 12.05 -10.94 5.45
C ARG A 222 12.04 -10.18 6.79
N GLN A 223 10.89 -9.70 7.26
CA GLN A 223 10.80 -9.10 8.60
C GLN A 223 10.91 -10.17 9.69
N VAL A 224 10.24 -11.31 9.53
CA VAL A 224 10.27 -12.43 10.51
C VAL A 224 11.69 -12.98 10.67
N GLN A 225 12.47 -13.06 9.58
CA GLN A 225 13.89 -13.43 9.62
C GLN A 225 14.75 -12.45 10.44
N GLN A 226 14.31 -11.18 10.54
CA GLN A 226 14.93 -10.18 11.42
C GLN A 226 14.41 -10.27 12.86
N LYS A 227 13.66 -11.34 13.19
CA LYS A 227 12.97 -11.54 14.46
C LYS A 227 11.96 -10.43 14.75
N LYS A 228 11.37 -9.87 13.70
CA LYS A 228 10.32 -8.86 13.78
C LYS A 228 9.04 -9.39 13.17
N LYS A 229 7.94 -9.34 13.91
CA LYS A 229 6.61 -9.59 13.34
C LYS A 229 5.98 -8.24 12.99
N PRO A 230 5.42 -8.05 11.78
CA PRO A 230 4.81 -6.78 11.42
C PRO A 230 3.44 -6.61 12.06
N HIS A 231 3.14 -5.36 12.42
CA HIS A 231 1.77 -4.92 12.69
C HIS A 231 1.09 -4.61 11.36
N VAL A 232 -0.09 -5.19 11.16
CA VAL A 232 -0.86 -5.06 9.91
C VAL A 232 -2.07 -4.19 10.15
N CYS A 233 -2.32 -3.21 9.29
CA CYS A 233 -3.52 -2.40 9.40
C CYS A 233 -4.09 -1.98 8.05
N GLY A 234 -5.39 -1.68 8.03
CA GLY A 234 -6.06 -1.15 6.85
C GLY A 234 -7.48 -0.72 7.15
N THR A 235 -8.04 0.13 6.29
CA THR A 235 -9.43 0.59 6.37
C THR A 235 -10.26 0.04 5.22
N SER A 236 -11.56 -0.20 5.43
CA SER A 236 -12.48 -0.66 4.38
C SER A 236 -11.96 -1.95 3.70
N LEU A 237 -11.86 -1.98 2.36
CA LEU A 237 -11.19 -3.06 1.60
C LEU A 237 -9.78 -3.39 2.14
N GLY A 238 -9.01 -2.40 2.57
CA GLY A 238 -7.68 -2.61 3.14
C GLY A 238 -7.76 -3.32 4.50
N GLY A 239 -8.82 -3.07 5.27
CA GLY A 239 -9.11 -3.82 6.48
C GLY A 239 -9.46 -5.28 6.16
N ALA A 240 -10.26 -5.54 5.12
CA ALA A 240 -10.55 -6.91 4.68
C ALA A 240 -9.28 -7.67 4.22
N LEU A 241 -8.38 -7.02 3.48
CA LEU A 241 -7.08 -7.59 3.12
C LEU A 241 -6.20 -7.88 4.35
N SER A 242 -6.27 -7.03 5.38
CA SER A 242 -5.59 -7.25 6.66
C SER A 242 -6.13 -8.51 7.36
N LEU A 243 -7.45 -8.71 7.33
CA LEU A 243 -8.12 -9.89 7.89
C LEU A 243 -7.82 -11.17 7.09
N LEU A 244 -7.73 -11.09 5.76
CA LEU A 244 -7.30 -12.19 4.91
C LEU A 244 -5.86 -12.63 5.22
N LEU A 245 -4.95 -11.67 5.41
CA LEU A 245 -3.58 -12.00 5.85
C LEU A 245 -3.55 -12.60 7.26
N ALA A 246 -4.45 -12.15 8.15
CA ALA A 246 -4.54 -12.66 9.51
C ALA A 246 -4.91 -14.15 9.55
N ILE A 247 -5.90 -14.57 8.76
CA ILE A 247 -6.30 -15.99 8.68
C ILE A 247 -5.26 -16.86 7.96
N ASP A 248 -4.52 -16.31 7.00
CA ASP A 248 -3.53 -17.08 6.24
C ASP A 248 -2.19 -17.21 6.97
N GLN A 249 -1.70 -16.13 7.59
CA GLN A 249 -0.35 -16.03 8.13
C GLN A 249 -0.28 -15.38 9.51
N GLY A 250 -1.35 -15.48 10.30
CA GLY A 250 -1.45 -14.84 11.61
C GLY A 250 -0.24 -15.09 12.51
N ASN A 251 0.31 -16.31 12.51
CA ASN A 251 1.48 -16.67 13.31
C ASN A 251 2.76 -15.84 13.02
N LYS A 252 2.81 -15.14 11.88
CA LYS A 252 3.91 -14.24 11.48
C LYS A 252 3.68 -12.78 11.84
N LEU A 253 2.50 -12.42 12.33
CA LEU A 253 2.10 -11.04 12.62
C LEU A 253 2.16 -10.75 14.12
N SER A 254 2.36 -9.49 14.48
CA SER A 254 2.36 -9.07 15.89
C SER A 254 0.98 -8.59 16.34
N ARG A 255 0.23 -7.96 15.44
CA ARG A 255 -1.08 -7.35 15.67
C ARG A 255 -1.78 -7.09 14.34
N VAL A 256 -3.11 -7.12 14.34
CA VAL A 256 -3.94 -6.71 13.20
C VAL A 256 -4.97 -5.68 13.65
N ASP A 257 -4.99 -4.50 13.02
CA ASP A 257 -5.98 -3.44 13.25
C ASP A 257 -6.75 -3.16 11.95
N ALA A 258 -8.02 -3.57 11.89
CA ALA A 258 -8.89 -3.36 10.75
C ALA A 258 -9.97 -2.31 11.08
N LEU A 259 -9.95 -1.20 10.35
CA LEU A 259 -10.89 -0.10 10.51
C LEU A 259 -12.04 -0.21 9.50
N ASN A 260 -13.29 -0.27 9.98
CA ASN A 260 -14.49 -0.37 9.16
C ASN A 260 -14.41 -1.41 8.00
N PRO A 261 -13.81 -2.61 8.19
CA PRO A 261 -13.71 -3.57 7.11
C PRO A 261 -15.07 -4.24 6.86
N PRO A 262 -15.38 -4.70 5.63
CA PRO A 262 -16.33 -5.77 5.48
C PRO A 262 -15.74 -7.06 6.10
N GLY A 263 -16.60 -7.91 6.65
CA GLY A 263 -16.21 -9.21 7.19
C GLY A 263 -15.87 -10.25 6.13
N LEU A 264 -15.39 -11.40 6.61
CA LEU A 264 -15.08 -12.54 5.76
C LEU A 264 -16.33 -13.09 5.08
N HIS A 265 -16.17 -13.68 3.90
CA HIS A 265 -17.20 -14.52 3.32
C HIS A 265 -17.28 -15.84 4.09
N GLU A 266 -18.49 -16.24 4.49
CA GLU A 266 -18.73 -17.56 5.05
C GLU A 266 -18.90 -18.55 3.90
N PRO A 267 -17.95 -19.49 3.69
CA PRO A 267 -18.05 -20.45 2.61
C PRO A 267 -19.21 -21.43 2.83
N TRP A 268 -20.00 -21.67 1.78
CA TRP A 268 -21.15 -22.59 1.88
C TRP A 268 -20.87 -23.98 1.31
N CYS A 269 -19.92 -24.10 0.38
CA CYS A 269 -19.66 -25.35 -0.33
C CYS A 269 -18.18 -25.63 -0.63
N TRP A 270 -17.26 -24.72 -0.30
CA TRP A 270 -15.82 -24.89 -0.49
C TRP A 270 -15.05 -24.12 0.57
N ASP A 271 -14.13 -24.77 1.25
CA ASP A 271 -13.25 -24.10 2.20
C ASP A 271 -12.31 -23.12 1.47
N SER A 272 -12.01 -21.99 2.10
CA SER A 272 -11.04 -21.04 1.56
C SER A 272 -9.63 -21.65 1.63
N SER A 273 -8.89 -21.60 0.53
CA SER A 273 -7.50 -22.09 0.46
C SER A 273 -6.51 -21.30 1.34
N PHE A 274 -6.94 -20.18 1.93
CA PHE A 274 -6.11 -19.29 2.72
C PHE A 274 -6.56 -19.18 4.18
N ASP A 275 -7.56 -19.95 4.62
CA ASP A 275 -8.04 -19.88 6.00
C ASP A 275 -7.35 -20.93 6.87
N ASN A 276 -6.20 -20.57 7.43
CA ASN A 276 -5.42 -21.40 8.35
C ASN A 276 -5.64 -21.00 9.81
N TRP A 277 -6.63 -20.14 10.11
CA TRP A 277 -6.76 -19.51 11.43
C TRP A 277 -6.88 -20.53 12.56
N ASP A 278 -7.66 -21.58 12.32
CA ASP A 278 -7.93 -22.62 13.31
C ASP A 278 -6.78 -23.65 13.43
N GLU A 279 -5.79 -23.59 12.53
CA GLU A 279 -4.56 -24.40 12.58
C GLU A 279 -3.46 -23.76 13.44
N PHE A 280 -3.55 -22.46 13.71
CA PHE A 280 -2.58 -21.77 14.55
C PHE A 280 -2.79 -22.11 16.03
N ASN A 281 -1.67 -22.31 16.74
CA ASN A 281 -1.68 -22.37 18.20
C ASN A 281 -2.23 -21.06 18.77
N GLU A 282 -2.97 -21.12 19.87
CA GLU A 282 -3.56 -19.93 20.51
C GLU A 282 -2.52 -18.84 20.84
N GLU A 283 -1.33 -19.25 21.30
CA GLU A 283 -0.21 -18.35 21.61
C GLU A 283 0.43 -17.70 20.37
N GLU A 284 0.22 -18.28 19.19
CA GLU A 284 0.76 -17.78 17.93
C GLU A 284 -0.21 -16.83 17.22
N LYS A 285 -1.51 -16.88 17.55
CA LYS A 285 -2.52 -16.01 16.95
C LYS A 285 -2.25 -14.55 17.33
N PRO A 286 -2.17 -13.63 16.36
CA PRO A 286 -2.00 -12.22 16.65
C PRO A 286 -3.32 -11.68 17.23
N PRO A 287 -3.26 -10.71 18.15
CA PRO A 287 -4.46 -9.99 18.55
C PRO A 287 -4.99 -9.21 17.34
N THR A 288 -6.24 -9.47 16.99
CA THR A 288 -6.93 -8.89 15.84
C THR A 288 -8.09 -8.02 16.31
N TYR A 289 -8.04 -6.73 16.01
CA TYR A 289 -9.06 -5.75 16.39
C TYR A 289 -9.80 -5.27 15.15
N VAL A 290 -11.13 -5.38 15.19
CA VAL A 290 -12.03 -4.87 14.16
C VAL A 290 -12.81 -3.71 14.76
N GLN A 291 -12.63 -2.51 14.20
CA GLN A 291 -13.34 -1.31 14.62
C GLN A 291 -14.55 -1.09 13.71
N LYS A 292 -15.75 -1.07 14.28
CA LYS A 292 -17.01 -0.74 13.62
C LYS A 292 -17.43 0.65 14.09
N GLN A 293 -17.23 1.67 13.26
CA GLN A 293 -17.46 3.06 13.66
C GLN A 293 -18.89 3.52 13.44
N GLY A 294 -19.51 4.09 14.48
CA GLY A 294 -20.82 4.74 14.37
C GLY A 294 -21.85 3.87 13.66
N ASP A 295 -22.45 4.40 12.59
CA ASP A 295 -23.44 3.72 11.75
C ASP A 295 -22.80 3.30 10.41
N ASP A 296 -21.51 2.95 10.40
CA ASP A 296 -20.81 2.47 9.21
C ASP A 296 -21.58 1.31 8.55
N VAL A 297 -21.91 1.51 7.27
CA VAL A 297 -22.71 0.56 6.48
C VAL A 297 -21.90 -0.62 5.96
N VAL A 298 -20.57 -0.54 5.95
CA VAL A 298 -19.73 -1.58 5.33
C VAL A 298 -19.44 -2.71 6.31
N SER A 299 -19.03 -2.38 7.54
CA SER A 299 -18.73 -3.38 8.58
C SER A 299 -19.94 -4.09 9.16
N GLU A 300 -21.14 -3.74 8.68
CA GLU A 300 -22.36 -4.52 8.90
C GLU A 300 -22.34 -5.89 8.20
N TYR A 301 -21.53 -6.09 7.17
CA TYR A 301 -21.57 -7.31 6.36
C TYR A 301 -20.42 -8.26 6.67
N GLY A 302 -20.63 -9.55 6.36
CA GLY A 302 -19.62 -10.60 6.49
C GLY A 302 -19.52 -11.21 7.88
N PHE A 303 -18.56 -12.11 8.05
CA PHE A 303 -18.35 -12.95 9.22
C PHE A 303 -17.02 -12.62 9.91
N TRP A 304 -16.99 -12.76 11.24
CA TRP A 304 -15.78 -12.60 12.05
C TRP A 304 -15.33 -13.93 12.67
N LYS A 305 -14.01 -14.18 12.75
CA LYS A 305 -13.50 -15.30 13.56
C LYS A 305 -13.76 -15.04 15.05
N LYS A 306 -14.13 -16.09 15.79
CA LYS A 306 -14.58 -16.00 17.20
C LYS A 306 -13.55 -15.34 18.12
N ASP A 307 -12.26 -15.55 17.84
CA ASP A 307 -11.16 -15.06 18.68
C ASP A 307 -10.87 -13.56 18.47
N TRP A 308 -11.44 -12.94 17.43
CA TRP A 308 -11.20 -11.54 17.12
C TRP A 308 -11.91 -10.60 18.10
N HIS A 309 -11.28 -9.45 18.33
CA HIS A 309 -11.80 -8.39 19.19
C HIS A 309 -12.62 -7.41 18.35
N ILE A 310 -13.94 -7.56 18.40
CA ILE A 310 -14.86 -6.65 17.71
C ILE A 310 -15.19 -5.48 18.63
N LEU A 311 -14.86 -4.27 18.18
CA LEU A 311 -15.06 -3.02 18.89
C LEU A 311 -16.14 -2.20 18.17
N HIS A 312 -17.21 -1.88 18.87
CA HIS A 312 -18.14 -0.83 18.45
C HIS A 312 -17.58 0.51 18.94
N VAL A 313 -17.26 1.39 17.99
CA VAL A 313 -16.73 2.73 18.28
C VAL A 313 -17.88 3.72 18.30
N LYS A 314 -18.18 4.30 19.47
CA LYS A 314 -19.26 5.28 19.66
C LYS A 314 -18.68 6.69 19.69
N PRO A 315 -18.81 7.47 18.61
CA PRO A 315 -18.28 8.82 18.57
C PRO A 315 -19.11 9.83 19.37
N PRO A 316 -18.53 10.99 19.74
CA PRO A 316 -19.29 12.11 20.26
C PRO A 316 -20.35 12.59 19.25
N PRO A 317 -21.60 12.88 19.67
CA PRO A 317 -22.68 13.26 18.75
C PRO A 317 -22.38 14.49 17.88
N ASP A 318 -21.60 15.46 18.38
CA ASP A 318 -21.23 16.69 17.67
C ASP A 318 -20.07 16.51 16.69
N LYS A 319 -19.34 15.40 16.76
CA LYS A 319 -18.22 15.05 15.85
C LYS A 319 -18.60 14.03 14.79
N ARG A 320 -19.72 13.34 15.02
CA ARG A 320 -20.22 12.28 14.16
C ARG A 320 -20.53 12.80 12.75
N GLY A 321 -20.27 11.96 11.76
CA GLY A 321 -20.65 12.18 10.38
C GLY A 321 -22.17 12.26 10.20
N PRO A 322 -22.64 12.92 9.14
CA PRO A 322 -24.07 13.07 8.88
C PRO A 322 -24.76 11.76 8.44
N ASN A 323 -24.01 10.72 8.13
CA ASN A 323 -24.52 9.41 7.71
C ASN A 323 -23.43 8.33 7.80
N GLY A 324 -23.84 7.06 7.64
CA GLY A 324 -22.96 5.90 7.70
C GLY A 324 -21.80 5.86 6.70
N PHE A 325 -21.92 6.50 5.52
CA PHE A 325 -20.81 6.58 4.57
C PHE A 325 -19.72 7.56 5.04
N VAL A 326 -20.10 8.60 5.78
CA VAL A 326 -19.12 9.50 6.39
C VAL A 326 -18.51 8.83 7.62
N ASP A 327 -19.31 8.14 8.45
CA ASP A 327 -18.80 7.32 9.56
C ASP A 327 -17.80 6.26 9.07
N HIS A 328 -17.99 5.72 7.86
CA HIS A 328 -17.06 4.79 7.22
C HIS A 328 -15.66 5.38 6.99
N ALA A 329 -15.58 6.68 6.66
CA ALA A 329 -14.34 7.33 6.24
C ALA A 329 -13.58 8.02 7.39
N LEU A 330 -14.27 8.38 8.48
CA LEU A 330 -13.71 9.15 9.57
C LEU A 330 -12.87 8.29 10.54
N ASN A 331 -12.07 8.97 11.35
CA ASN A 331 -11.35 8.39 12.47
C ASN A 331 -11.80 9.06 13.77
N TYR A 332 -12.59 8.33 14.56
CA TYR A 332 -13.10 8.83 15.84
C TYR A 332 -12.18 8.57 17.04
N ALA A 333 -11.06 7.87 16.86
CA ALA A 333 -10.20 7.48 17.97
C ALA A 333 -9.48 8.65 18.65
N GLY A 334 -9.50 9.85 18.06
CA GLY A 334 -8.87 11.03 18.61
C GLY A 334 -9.67 11.76 19.69
N PHE A 335 -10.96 11.45 19.89
CA PHE A 335 -11.79 12.18 20.85
C PHE A 335 -11.80 11.52 22.22
N ALA A 336 -11.65 12.32 23.29
CA ALA A 336 -11.68 11.80 24.66
C ALA A 336 -12.99 11.08 25.00
N GLU A 337 -14.11 11.54 24.44
CA GLU A 337 -15.44 10.99 24.70
C GLU A 337 -15.80 9.80 23.79
N THR A 338 -14.93 9.41 22.85
CA THR A 338 -15.15 8.21 22.04
C THR A 338 -14.98 6.97 22.91
N GLU A 339 -16.03 6.13 22.96
CA GLU A 339 -15.99 4.85 23.64
C GLU A 339 -15.74 3.70 22.66
N PHE A 340 -14.78 2.83 22.99
CA PHE A 340 -14.54 1.58 22.27
C PHE A 340 -15.09 0.42 23.09
N VAL A 341 -16.25 -0.08 22.70
CA VAL A 341 -16.99 -1.09 23.47
C VAL A 341 -16.89 -2.45 22.80
N GLY A 342 -16.49 -3.46 23.57
CA GLY A 342 -16.44 -4.85 23.13
C GLY A 342 -17.81 -5.39 22.75
N VAL A 343 -17.85 -6.12 21.64
CA VAL A 343 -19.02 -6.85 21.15
C VAL A 343 -18.76 -8.34 21.31
N ASP A 344 -19.80 -9.12 21.65
CA ASP A 344 -19.72 -10.58 21.58
C ASP A 344 -19.71 -11.01 20.11
N THR A 345 -18.59 -11.54 19.64
CA THR A 345 -18.36 -11.89 18.24
C THR A 345 -19.33 -12.97 17.74
N THR A 346 -19.72 -13.92 18.59
CA THR A 346 -20.63 -15.01 18.19
C THR A 346 -22.06 -14.49 18.05
N GLU A 347 -22.51 -13.69 19.00
CA GLU A 347 -23.81 -13.02 18.95
C GLU A 347 -23.89 -12.08 17.72
N ASP A 348 -22.87 -11.25 17.48
CA ASP A 348 -22.81 -10.35 16.31
C ASP A 348 -22.84 -11.11 14.99
N ASN A 349 -22.23 -12.30 14.90
CA ASN A 349 -22.32 -13.12 13.69
C ASN A 349 -23.73 -13.70 13.48
N GLU A 350 -24.36 -14.24 14.52
CA GLU A 350 -25.71 -14.82 14.42
C GLU A 350 -26.78 -13.76 14.08
N GLU A 351 -26.70 -12.57 14.68
CA GLU A 351 -27.63 -11.47 14.39
C GLU A 351 -27.62 -11.07 12.91
N ARG A 352 -26.46 -11.15 12.25
CA ARG A 352 -26.24 -10.67 10.87
C ARG A 352 -26.40 -11.77 9.82
N ARG A 353 -26.52 -13.04 10.23
CA ARG A 353 -26.54 -14.22 9.35
C ARG A 353 -27.53 -14.12 8.20
N LYS A 354 -28.78 -13.73 8.47
CA LYS A 354 -29.81 -13.59 7.42
C LYS A 354 -29.49 -12.47 6.42
N ARG A 355 -29.02 -11.32 6.91
CA ARG A 355 -28.62 -10.19 6.06
C ARG A 355 -27.43 -10.59 5.18
N ASN A 356 -26.43 -11.25 5.77
CA ASN A 356 -25.27 -11.74 5.05
C ASN A 356 -25.66 -12.70 3.92
N PHE A 357 -26.56 -13.65 4.18
CA PHE A 357 -27.04 -14.56 3.14
C PHE A 357 -27.69 -13.81 1.95
N TRP A 358 -28.68 -12.97 2.22
CA TRP A 358 -29.47 -12.35 1.15
C TRP A 358 -28.73 -11.22 0.42
N VAL A 359 -28.03 -10.36 1.17
CA VAL A 359 -27.40 -9.16 0.61
C VAL A 359 -25.97 -9.47 0.20
N PHE A 360 -25.16 -9.93 1.14
CA PHE A 360 -23.72 -10.09 0.93
C PHE A 360 -23.36 -11.29 0.04
N THR A 361 -24.14 -12.37 0.09
CA THR A 361 -23.92 -13.53 -0.78
C THR A 361 -24.73 -13.44 -2.07
N LEU A 362 -26.07 -13.41 -1.98
CA LEU A 362 -26.93 -13.52 -3.17
C LEU A 362 -26.96 -12.24 -4.01
N LEU A 363 -27.34 -11.10 -3.43
CA LEU A 363 -27.51 -9.85 -4.19
C LEU A 363 -26.18 -9.35 -4.76
N ARG A 364 -25.10 -9.39 -3.97
CA ARG A 364 -23.74 -9.09 -4.45
C ARG A 364 -23.36 -9.99 -5.63
N GLY A 365 -23.60 -11.29 -5.52
CA GLY A 365 -23.31 -12.25 -6.59
C GLY A 365 -24.07 -11.97 -7.88
N LEU A 366 -25.38 -11.71 -7.79
CA LEU A 366 -26.20 -11.34 -8.95
C LEU A 366 -25.72 -10.03 -9.59
N GLY A 367 -25.47 -9.00 -8.79
CA GLY A 367 -24.97 -7.71 -9.26
C GLY A 367 -23.60 -7.82 -9.96
N TYR A 368 -22.72 -8.66 -9.42
CA TYR A 368 -21.41 -8.92 -10.00
C TYR A 368 -21.51 -9.60 -11.36
N TYR A 369 -22.17 -10.76 -11.46
CA TYR A 369 -22.18 -11.52 -12.71
C TYR A 369 -23.12 -10.96 -13.79
N LEU A 370 -24.24 -10.34 -13.42
CA LEU A 370 -25.20 -9.80 -14.39
C LEU A 370 -24.88 -8.36 -14.79
N GLY A 371 -24.23 -7.58 -13.92
CA GLY A 371 -23.94 -6.16 -14.15
C GLY A 371 -22.45 -5.87 -14.33
N HIS A 372 -21.67 -6.06 -13.27
CA HIS A 372 -20.29 -5.60 -13.21
C HIS A 372 -19.35 -6.37 -14.16
N GLN A 373 -19.44 -7.69 -14.19
CA GLN A 373 -18.52 -8.54 -14.95
C GLN A 373 -18.67 -8.36 -16.47
N PRO A 374 -19.88 -8.27 -17.06
CA PRO A 374 -20.04 -7.90 -18.46
C PRO A 374 -19.44 -6.52 -18.80
N TYR A 375 -19.62 -5.53 -17.91
CA TYR A 375 -19.00 -4.23 -18.08
C TYR A 375 -17.47 -4.34 -18.12
N ARG A 376 -16.87 -5.07 -17.17
CA ARG A 376 -15.42 -5.24 -17.07
C ARG A 376 -14.82 -6.02 -18.24
N LEU A 377 -15.49 -7.05 -18.76
CA LEU A 377 -14.94 -7.91 -19.81
C LEU A 377 -15.15 -7.36 -21.22
N PHE A 378 -16.24 -6.62 -21.46
CA PHE A 378 -16.60 -6.18 -22.82
C PHE A 378 -16.59 -4.67 -22.98
N VAL A 379 -17.18 -3.92 -22.03
CA VAL A 379 -17.38 -2.47 -22.18
C VAL A 379 -16.08 -1.72 -21.90
N LEU A 380 -15.49 -1.92 -20.72
CA LEU A 380 -14.28 -1.21 -20.28
C LEU A 380 -13.09 -1.44 -21.22
N PRO A 381 -12.76 -2.67 -21.67
CA PRO A 381 -11.65 -2.90 -22.59
C PRO A 381 -11.89 -2.25 -23.96
N THR A 382 -13.15 -2.20 -24.43
CA THR A 382 -13.51 -1.52 -25.68
C THR A 382 -13.31 -0.02 -25.56
N ILE A 383 -13.77 0.59 -24.47
CA ILE A 383 -13.56 2.02 -24.20
C ILE A 383 -12.06 2.34 -24.16
N ARG A 384 -11.29 1.58 -23.39
CA ARG A 384 -9.83 1.74 -23.29
C ARG A 384 -9.13 1.56 -24.62
N PHE A 385 -9.51 0.55 -25.40
CA PHE A 385 -8.94 0.34 -26.73
C PHE A 385 -9.14 1.57 -27.62
N VAL A 386 -10.35 2.15 -27.64
CA VAL A 386 -10.66 3.36 -28.41
C VAL A 386 -9.87 4.58 -27.91
N LEU A 387 -9.79 4.77 -26.59
CA LEU A 387 -9.08 5.90 -25.99
C LEU A 387 -7.56 5.83 -26.21
N ASN A 388 -6.97 4.63 -26.09
CA ASN A 388 -5.53 4.40 -26.17
C ASN A 388 -5.03 4.21 -27.61
N ASN A 389 -5.91 3.96 -28.58
CA ASN A 389 -5.54 3.73 -29.97
C ASN A 389 -6.36 4.57 -30.96
N LYS A 390 -6.61 5.85 -30.63
CA LYS A 390 -7.48 6.78 -31.40
C LYS A 390 -7.26 6.73 -32.92
N LEU A 391 -6.01 6.73 -33.36
CA LEU A 391 -5.67 6.64 -34.79
C LEU A 391 -6.06 5.28 -35.38
N ALA A 392 -5.72 4.17 -34.72
CA ALA A 392 -6.09 2.84 -35.18
C ALA A 392 -7.63 2.67 -35.20
N SER A 393 -8.33 3.18 -34.18
CA SER A 393 -9.79 3.17 -34.13
C SER A 393 -10.41 4.01 -35.24
N ALA A 394 -9.84 5.18 -35.56
CA ALA A 394 -10.26 5.99 -36.69
C ALA A 394 -10.07 5.23 -38.02
N PHE A 395 -8.90 4.61 -38.23
CA PHE A 395 -8.65 3.78 -39.41
C PHE A 395 -9.61 2.59 -39.53
N ILE A 396 -9.89 1.89 -38.42
CA ILE A 396 -10.84 0.78 -38.38
C ILE A 396 -12.24 1.28 -38.75
N LEU A 397 -12.69 2.40 -38.18
CA LEU A 397 -14.00 2.99 -38.49
C LEU A 397 -14.08 3.42 -39.96
N THR A 398 -13.06 4.12 -40.47
CA THR A 398 -12.97 4.50 -41.88
C THR A 398 -12.99 3.27 -42.77
N PHE A 399 -12.28 2.20 -42.40
CA PHE A 399 -12.26 0.95 -43.15
C PHE A 399 -13.63 0.26 -43.16
N ILE A 400 -14.34 0.22 -42.03
CA ILE A 400 -15.71 -0.32 -41.94
C ILE A 400 -16.66 0.47 -42.85
N LEU A 401 -16.63 1.81 -42.75
CA LEU A 401 -17.46 2.68 -43.58
C LEU A 401 -17.12 2.50 -45.07
N ALA A 402 -15.84 2.49 -45.43
CA ALA A 402 -15.38 2.26 -46.79
C ALA A 402 -15.85 0.89 -47.33
N SER A 403 -15.82 -0.16 -46.51
CA SER A 403 -16.27 -1.50 -46.89
C SER A 403 -17.79 -1.59 -47.11
N ILE A 404 -18.57 -0.72 -46.47
CA ILE A 404 -20.02 -0.62 -46.66
C ILE A 404 -20.37 0.22 -47.90
N PHE A 405 -19.70 1.37 -48.09
CA PHE A 405 -20.09 2.38 -49.06
C PHE A 405 -19.34 2.34 -50.41
N LEU A 406 -18.16 1.71 -50.50
CA LEU A 406 -17.39 1.62 -51.76
C LEU A 406 -17.87 0.53 -52.75
N PRO A 407 -18.36 -0.65 -52.33
CA PRO A 407 -18.77 -1.70 -53.27
C PRO A 407 -19.78 -1.27 -54.34
N PRO A 408 -20.76 -0.38 -54.05
CA PRO A 408 -21.69 0.15 -55.07
C PRO A 408 -21.06 1.15 -56.05
N LEU A 409 -19.92 1.75 -55.71
CA LEU A 409 -19.35 2.90 -56.42
C LEU A 409 -18.17 2.52 -57.34
N LEU A 410 -17.58 1.34 -57.17
CA LEU A 410 -16.36 0.92 -57.85
C LEU A 410 -16.49 -0.45 -58.50
N PRO A 411 -15.72 -0.74 -59.58
CA PRO A 411 -15.61 -2.08 -60.12
C PRO A 411 -15.12 -3.06 -59.05
N THR A 412 -15.66 -4.28 -59.03
CA THR A 412 -15.36 -5.31 -58.02
C THR A 412 -13.86 -5.51 -57.79
N VAL A 413 -13.05 -5.50 -58.84
CA VAL A 413 -11.58 -5.68 -58.76
C VAL A 413 -10.91 -4.53 -58.00
N ALA A 414 -11.34 -3.29 -58.23
CA ALA A 414 -10.82 -2.12 -57.53
C ALA A 414 -11.22 -2.12 -56.06
N THR A 415 -12.47 -2.49 -55.76
CA THR A 415 -12.98 -2.65 -54.39
C THR A 415 -12.18 -3.70 -53.62
N VAL A 416 -11.95 -4.88 -54.21
CA VAL A 416 -11.16 -5.96 -53.59
C VAL A 416 -9.71 -5.55 -53.35
N ALA A 417 -9.06 -4.88 -54.30
CA ALA A 417 -7.69 -4.41 -54.15
C ALA A 417 -7.55 -3.39 -53.01
N LEU A 418 -8.45 -2.40 -52.94
CA LEU A 418 -8.44 -1.37 -51.89
C LEU A 418 -8.72 -1.95 -50.50
N ILE A 419 -9.68 -2.86 -50.37
CA ILE A 419 -9.97 -3.56 -49.11
C ILE A 419 -8.75 -4.38 -48.67
N THR A 420 -8.13 -5.12 -49.60
CA THR A 420 -6.96 -5.95 -49.27
C THR A 420 -5.77 -5.11 -48.80
N ILE A 421 -5.47 -3.99 -49.48
CA ILE A 421 -4.40 -3.07 -49.07
C ILE A 421 -4.71 -2.44 -47.72
N GLY A 422 -5.95 -2.02 -47.49
CA GLY A 422 -6.41 -1.45 -46.21
C GLY A 422 -6.34 -2.43 -45.03
N LEU A 423 -6.52 -3.73 -45.30
CA LEU A 423 -6.42 -4.78 -44.27
C LEU A 423 -4.99 -5.04 -43.79
N ILE A 424 -3.96 -4.79 -44.60
CA ILE A 424 -2.56 -5.04 -44.22
C ILE A 424 -2.15 -4.31 -42.94
N PRO A 425 -2.27 -2.96 -42.81
CA PRO A 425 -1.87 -2.25 -41.60
C PRO A 425 -2.72 -2.65 -40.38
N ILE A 426 -4.01 -2.92 -40.59
CA ILE A 426 -4.91 -3.39 -39.53
C ILE A 426 -4.44 -4.77 -39.02
N THR A 427 -4.13 -5.69 -39.93
CA THR A 427 -3.65 -7.05 -39.61
C THR A 427 -2.31 -7.01 -38.88
N LEU A 428 -1.35 -6.20 -39.35
CA LEU A 428 -0.05 -6.03 -38.69
C LEU A 428 -0.21 -5.44 -37.28
N PHE A 429 -1.11 -4.47 -37.10
CA PHE A 429 -1.41 -3.90 -35.80
C PHE A 429 -1.99 -4.94 -34.83
N PHE A 430 -2.97 -5.74 -35.27
CA PHE A 430 -3.54 -6.80 -34.43
C PHE A 430 -2.55 -7.93 -34.14
N ALA A 431 -1.71 -8.31 -35.11
CA ALA A 431 -0.63 -9.27 -34.90
C ALA A 431 0.36 -8.77 -33.83
N TYR A 432 0.73 -7.49 -33.87
CA TYR A 432 1.57 -6.87 -32.85
C TYR A 432 0.91 -6.86 -31.47
N LYS A 433 -0.37 -6.48 -31.36
CA LYS A 433 -1.12 -6.51 -30.10
C LYS A 433 -1.26 -7.93 -29.55
N LEU A 434 -1.50 -8.91 -30.40
CA LEU A 434 -1.56 -10.33 -30.01
C LEU A 434 -0.20 -10.83 -29.51
N ALA A 435 0.89 -10.50 -30.20
CA ALA A 435 2.24 -10.85 -29.74
C ALA A 435 2.55 -10.26 -28.36
N ASN A 436 2.22 -8.98 -28.14
CA ASN A 436 2.36 -8.34 -26.83
C ASN A 436 1.49 -9.01 -25.76
N ALA A 437 0.24 -9.37 -26.09
CA ALA A 437 -0.65 -10.07 -25.16
C ALA A 437 -0.08 -11.44 -24.76
N ILE A 438 0.47 -12.20 -25.72
CA ILE A 438 1.16 -13.47 -25.46
C ILE A 438 2.37 -13.27 -24.54
N GLN A 439 3.19 -12.24 -24.79
CA GLN A 439 4.33 -11.93 -23.91
C GLN A 439 3.89 -11.61 -22.47
N ILE A 440 2.77 -10.89 -22.29
CA ILE A 440 2.20 -10.59 -20.97
C ILE A 440 1.69 -11.87 -20.29
N ILE A 441 0.94 -12.70 -21.01
CA ILE A 441 0.39 -13.95 -20.48
C ILE A 441 1.52 -14.87 -20.03
N LEU A 442 2.57 -15.01 -20.84
CA LEU A 442 3.74 -15.85 -20.56
C LEU A 442 4.73 -15.21 -19.56
N GLY A 443 4.54 -13.94 -19.21
CA GLY A 443 5.41 -13.22 -18.27
C GLY A 443 6.81 -12.95 -18.81
N TRP A 444 6.95 -12.78 -20.13
CA TRP A 444 8.23 -12.48 -20.80
C TRP A 444 8.58 -10.98 -20.78
N ASN A 445 7.71 -10.15 -20.22
CA ASN A 445 7.90 -8.71 -20.13
C ASN A 445 8.44 -8.30 -18.76
N ASP A 446 9.34 -7.32 -18.75
CA ASP A 446 9.78 -6.67 -17.52
C ASP A 446 8.62 -5.89 -16.89
N VAL A 447 8.45 -6.07 -15.59
CA VAL A 447 7.46 -5.32 -14.80
C VAL A 447 7.97 -3.90 -14.62
N LYS A 448 7.34 -2.95 -15.30
CA LYS A 448 7.70 -1.53 -15.18
C LYS A 448 7.28 -0.98 -13.81
N PRO A 449 8.08 -0.07 -13.21
CA PRO A 449 7.64 0.71 -12.06
C PRO A 449 6.31 1.42 -12.34
N ALA A 450 5.45 1.53 -11.34
CA ALA A 450 4.19 2.24 -11.47
C ALA A 450 4.44 3.75 -11.58
N THR A 451 3.61 4.45 -12.36
CA THR A 451 3.76 5.91 -12.53
C THR A 451 3.60 6.64 -11.20
N CYS A 452 2.76 6.14 -10.30
CA CYS A 452 2.57 6.67 -8.94
C CYS A 452 3.79 6.51 -8.02
N HIS A 453 4.78 5.70 -8.38
CA HIS A 453 6.03 5.52 -7.66
C HIS A 453 7.25 5.88 -8.51
N ASP A 454 7.07 6.64 -9.60
CA ASP A 454 8.18 7.04 -10.46
C ASP A 454 9.20 7.88 -9.65
N PRO A 455 10.51 7.52 -9.67
CA PRO A 455 11.56 8.28 -8.99
C PRO A 455 11.68 9.75 -9.41
N LYS A 456 11.11 10.13 -10.55
CA LYS A 456 11.04 11.52 -11.05
C LYS A 456 9.93 12.34 -10.39
N LEU A 457 9.00 11.71 -9.68
CA LEU A 457 7.96 12.44 -8.95
C LEU A 457 8.59 13.35 -7.90
N PRO A 458 7.99 14.53 -7.66
CA PRO A 458 8.52 15.49 -6.70
C PRO A 458 8.46 14.91 -5.29
N ARG A 459 9.54 15.14 -4.53
CA ARG A 459 9.72 14.64 -3.18
C ARG A 459 9.67 15.77 -2.16
N ASN A 460 9.16 15.51 -0.97
CA ASN A 460 9.29 16.38 0.18
C ASN A 460 10.76 16.35 0.65
N ARG A 461 11.42 17.50 0.64
CA ARG A 461 12.87 17.61 0.91
C ARG A 461 13.28 17.03 2.25
N GLU A 462 12.48 17.23 3.29
CA GLU A 462 12.76 16.74 4.66
C GLU A 462 12.57 15.22 4.81
N MET A 463 11.79 14.62 3.90
CA MET A 463 11.48 13.19 3.91
C MET A 463 12.33 12.40 2.92
N ASP A 464 13.02 13.05 1.96
CA ASP A 464 13.82 12.36 0.95
C ASP A 464 15.00 11.59 1.57
N ILE A 465 14.97 10.26 1.48
CA ILE A 465 16.00 9.39 2.08
C ILE A 465 17.34 9.43 1.33
N TYR A 466 17.39 9.97 0.12
CA TYR A 466 18.62 10.15 -0.65
C TYR A 466 19.28 11.50 -0.38
N ALA A 467 18.50 12.53 -0.08
CA ALA A 467 19.01 13.86 0.25
C ALA A 467 19.45 13.97 1.72
N ASN A 468 18.70 13.35 2.63
CA ASN A 468 18.96 13.46 4.07
C ASN A 468 19.96 12.40 4.56
N GLN A 469 20.86 12.81 5.45
CA GLN A 469 21.88 11.97 6.04
C GLN A 469 21.50 11.51 7.45
N MET A 470 22.07 10.40 7.89
CA MET A 470 22.05 9.94 9.27
C MET A 470 23.39 9.28 9.61
N THR A 471 23.69 9.22 10.91
CA THR A 471 24.85 8.50 11.43
C THR A 471 24.36 7.25 12.14
N GLU A 472 24.90 6.10 11.75
CA GLU A 472 24.59 4.83 12.38
C GLU A 472 25.87 4.10 12.76
N THR A 473 25.81 3.29 13.81
CA THR A 473 26.96 2.49 14.25
C THR A 473 26.93 1.12 13.58
N PHE A 474 28.04 0.75 12.95
CA PHE A 474 28.26 -0.59 12.39
C PHE A 474 29.54 -1.18 12.96
N THR A 475 29.64 -2.49 13.00
CA THR A 475 30.92 -3.17 13.21
C THR A 475 31.79 -3.10 11.96
N TYR A 476 33.11 -3.16 12.12
CA TYR A 476 34.01 -3.29 10.97
C TYR A 476 33.70 -4.54 10.13
N SER A 477 33.22 -5.63 10.74
CA SER A 477 32.77 -6.83 10.01
C SER A 477 31.60 -6.52 9.07
N GLU A 478 30.57 -5.81 9.55
CA GLU A 478 29.41 -5.45 8.72
C GLU A 478 29.81 -4.53 7.55
N ILE A 479 30.70 -3.57 7.81
CA ILE A 479 31.26 -2.71 6.76
C ILE A 479 32.02 -3.54 5.72
N LYS A 480 32.86 -4.48 6.16
CA LYS A 480 33.61 -5.38 5.28
C LYS A 480 32.66 -6.22 4.42
N GLU A 481 31.70 -6.90 5.04
CA GLU A 481 30.71 -7.76 4.35
C GLU A 481 29.94 -6.97 3.29
N TYR A 482 29.42 -5.80 3.65
CA TYR A 482 28.73 -4.92 2.72
C TYR A 482 29.58 -4.58 1.49
N TYR A 483 30.83 -4.16 1.71
CA TYR A 483 31.70 -3.75 0.62
C TYR A 483 32.24 -4.93 -0.19
N GLN A 484 32.43 -6.10 0.40
CA GLN A 484 32.72 -7.33 -0.34
C GLN A 484 31.56 -7.67 -1.27
N ALA A 485 30.34 -7.68 -0.77
CA ALA A 485 29.15 -7.96 -1.57
C ALA A 485 28.96 -6.96 -2.72
N LYS A 486 28.98 -5.64 -2.43
CA LYS A 486 28.69 -4.62 -3.45
C LYS A 486 29.86 -4.32 -4.39
N ARG A 487 31.12 -4.42 -3.95
CA ARG A 487 32.28 -4.09 -4.82
C ARG A 487 32.82 -5.31 -5.53
N ILE A 488 33.01 -6.42 -4.81
CA ILE A 488 33.64 -7.62 -5.36
C ILE A 488 32.58 -8.46 -6.07
N THR A 489 31.59 -8.98 -5.33
CA THR A 489 30.60 -9.93 -5.87
C THR A 489 29.74 -9.31 -6.96
N LEU A 490 29.19 -8.12 -6.71
CA LEU A 490 28.29 -7.46 -7.65
C LEU A 490 29.03 -6.76 -8.81
N LYS A 491 30.12 -6.05 -8.52
CA LYS A 491 30.77 -5.13 -9.50
C LYS A 491 32.12 -5.60 -10.04
N GLY A 492 32.69 -6.68 -9.54
CA GLY A 492 34.01 -7.17 -9.97
C GLY A 492 35.17 -6.20 -9.70
N LYS A 493 35.01 -5.27 -8.75
CA LYS A 493 36.03 -4.26 -8.40
C LYS A 493 36.91 -4.76 -7.25
N LYS A 494 38.15 -4.25 -7.18
CA LYS A 494 39.04 -4.43 -6.01
C LYS A 494 38.33 -3.96 -4.73
N PHE A 495 38.57 -4.65 -3.62
CA PHE A 495 38.00 -4.30 -2.32
C PHE A 495 38.37 -2.87 -1.92
N LEU A 496 39.67 -2.56 -1.90
CA LEU A 496 40.19 -1.22 -1.60
C LEU A 496 40.01 -0.28 -2.81
N PRO A 497 39.41 0.92 -2.63
CA PRO A 497 39.23 1.90 -3.69
C PRO A 497 40.47 2.79 -3.87
N GLU A 498 40.94 2.94 -5.11
CA GLU A 498 42.14 3.75 -5.41
C GLU A 498 41.88 5.28 -5.27
N ASN A 499 40.65 5.75 -5.52
CA ASN A 499 40.34 7.19 -5.66
C ASN A 499 39.50 7.79 -4.51
N LYS A 500 39.46 7.18 -3.32
CA LYS A 500 38.67 7.67 -2.17
C LYS A 500 39.39 7.43 -0.84
N PRO A 501 40.24 8.36 -0.36
CA PRO A 501 41.15 8.12 0.77
C PRO A 501 40.42 7.80 2.09
N GLU A 502 39.38 8.54 2.45
CA GLU A 502 38.59 8.28 3.67
C GLU A 502 37.98 6.87 3.67
N LYS A 503 37.39 6.49 2.53
CA LYS A 503 36.82 5.16 2.35
C LYS A 503 37.91 4.08 2.31
N HIS A 504 39.08 4.38 1.76
CA HIS A 504 40.21 3.47 1.73
C HIS A 504 40.64 3.12 3.16
N GLN A 505 40.86 4.13 4.01
CA GLN A 505 41.24 3.94 5.41
C GLN A 505 40.21 3.12 6.20
N LEU A 506 38.91 3.42 6.03
CA LEU A 506 37.85 2.64 6.68
C LEU A 506 37.89 1.16 6.28
N LEU A 507 38.07 0.88 4.98
CA LEU A 507 38.11 -0.48 4.46
C LEU A 507 39.39 -1.22 4.83
N GLU A 508 40.51 -0.52 4.86
CA GLU A 508 41.79 -1.07 5.31
C GLU A 508 41.70 -1.51 6.78
N ARG A 509 41.13 -0.68 7.66
CA ARG A 509 40.87 -1.06 9.06
C ARG A 509 39.92 -2.24 9.15
N SER A 510 38.91 -2.32 8.28
CA SER A 510 37.96 -3.44 8.25
C SER A 510 38.59 -4.79 7.89
N LEU A 511 39.79 -4.79 7.30
CA LEU A 511 40.53 -6.03 7.00
C LEU A 511 41.24 -6.61 8.22
N ASN A 512 41.47 -5.81 9.28
CA ASN A 512 42.15 -6.28 10.48
C ASN A 512 41.19 -7.13 11.34
N PRO A 513 41.46 -8.45 11.51
CA PRO A 513 40.58 -9.32 12.30
C PRO A 513 40.43 -8.88 13.76
N ALA A 514 41.44 -8.21 14.33
CA ALA A 514 41.40 -7.71 15.71
C ALA A 514 40.32 -6.62 15.90
N LEU A 515 39.97 -5.89 14.83
CA LEU A 515 38.98 -4.80 14.88
C LEU A 515 37.58 -5.27 14.46
N ALA A 516 37.38 -6.54 14.12
CA ALA A 516 36.15 -7.00 13.45
C ALA A 516 34.86 -6.65 14.21
N ASN A 517 34.90 -6.75 15.54
CA ASN A 517 33.77 -6.47 16.43
C ASN A 517 33.75 -5.02 16.94
N GLU A 518 34.77 -4.21 16.64
CA GLU A 518 34.78 -2.80 17.03
C GLU A 518 33.73 -2.04 16.22
N SER A 519 32.98 -1.20 16.94
CA SER A 519 31.97 -0.33 16.39
C SER A 519 32.60 0.94 15.81
N VAL A 520 32.12 1.34 14.63
CA VAL A 520 32.52 2.56 13.93
C VAL A 520 31.27 3.37 13.55
N PRO A 521 31.22 4.68 13.85
CA PRO A 521 30.17 5.55 13.36
C PRO A 521 30.31 5.71 11.84
N TYR A 522 29.19 5.59 11.12
CA TYR A 522 29.14 5.69 9.67
C TYR A 522 28.04 6.67 9.26
N THR A 523 28.44 7.82 8.73
CA THR A 523 27.53 8.86 8.22
C THR A 523 27.31 8.69 6.72
N ALA A 524 26.05 8.55 6.30
CA ALA A 524 25.66 8.51 4.88
C ALA A 524 24.19 8.90 4.70
N SER A 525 23.71 8.93 3.45
CA SER A 525 22.27 9.11 3.20
C SER A 525 21.45 8.01 3.86
N LYS A 526 20.23 8.32 4.31
CA LYS A 526 19.33 7.33 4.94
C LYS A 526 19.11 6.11 4.03
N ALA A 527 18.96 6.32 2.73
CA ALA A 527 18.88 5.26 1.72
C ALA A 527 20.11 4.36 1.68
N LYS A 528 21.31 4.93 1.89
CA LYS A 528 22.57 4.18 1.92
C LYS A 528 22.70 3.35 3.21
N ILE A 529 22.32 3.92 4.35
CA ILE A 529 22.30 3.22 5.64
C ILE A 529 21.36 2.03 5.56
N HIS A 530 20.16 2.21 4.99
CA HIS A 530 19.22 1.12 4.72
C HIS A 530 19.80 0.07 3.77
N ASP A 531 20.44 0.45 2.66
CA ASP A 531 21.09 -0.50 1.72
C ASP A 531 22.19 -1.33 2.40
N ILE A 532 22.95 -0.75 3.35
CA ILE A 532 23.94 -1.49 4.14
C ILE A 532 23.27 -2.56 5.00
N LYS A 533 22.26 -2.17 5.79
CA LYS A 533 21.51 -3.08 6.67
C LYS A 533 20.87 -4.22 5.88
N GLN A 534 20.19 -3.88 4.78
CA GLN A 534 19.53 -4.86 3.90
C GLN A 534 20.51 -5.83 3.24
N THR A 535 21.68 -5.35 2.80
CA THR A 535 22.70 -6.25 2.24
C THR A 535 23.23 -7.22 3.30
N GLY A 536 23.48 -6.77 4.53
CA GLY A 536 23.87 -7.67 5.62
C GLY A 536 22.82 -8.76 5.88
N GLN A 537 21.53 -8.38 5.87
CA GLN A 537 20.42 -9.32 6.02
C GLN A 537 20.33 -10.33 4.87
N LEU A 538 20.46 -9.84 3.63
CA LEU A 538 20.43 -10.68 2.44
C LEU A 538 21.56 -11.73 2.46
N LEU A 539 22.76 -11.34 2.87
CA LEU A 539 23.90 -12.26 2.97
C LEU A 539 23.68 -13.33 4.06
N LYS A 540 23.07 -12.96 5.19
CA LYS A 540 22.71 -13.91 6.26
C LYS A 540 21.67 -14.92 5.77
N TYR A 541 20.64 -14.46 5.04
CA TYR A 541 19.63 -15.32 4.44
C TYR A 541 20.27 -16.38 3.54
N PHE A 542 21.09 -15.96 2.57
CA PHE A 542 21.71 -16.92 1.66
C PHE A 542 22.76 -17.83 2.30
N HIS A 543 23.47 -17.38 3.33
CA HIS A 543 24.32 -18.26 4.14
C HIS A 543 23.52 -19.36 4.82
N PHE A 544 22.35 -19.01 5.39
CA PHE A 544 21.47 -19.96 6.06
C PHE A 544 20.93 -21.04 5.10
N TYR A 545 20.62 -20.67 3.86
CA TYR A 545 20.08 -21.59 2.85
C TYR A 545 21.13 -22.24 1.95
N HIS A 546 22.43 -22.07 2.22
CA HIS A 546 23.53 -22.60 1.39
C HIS A 546 23.38 -22.31 -0.11
N ALA A 547 22.90 -21.11 -0.45
CA ALA A 547 22.62 -20.74 -1.84
C ALA A 547 23.89 -20.56 -2.67
N ASP A 548 23.77 -20.79 -3.99
CA ASP A 548 24.87 -20.58 -4.92
C ASP A 548 25.20 -19.08 -5.08
N LYS A 549 26.46 -18.78 -5.40
CA LYS A 549 26.97 -17.43 -5.67
C LYS A 549 26.18 -16.71 -6.76
N SER A 550 25.62 -17.43 -7.75
CA SER A 550 24.79 -16.84 -8.80
C SER A 550 23.51 -16.21 -8.22
N GLN A 551 22.81 -16.93 -7.34
CA GLN A 551 21.59 -16.46 -6.67
C GLN A 551 21.86 -15.26 -5.76
N VAL A 552 22.97 -15.32 -4.99
CA VAL A 552 23.39 -14.18 -4.15
C VAL A 552 23.67 -12.95 -5.01
N LYS A 553 24.37 -13.12 -6.13
CA LYS A 553 24.69 -12.01 -7.05
C LYS A 553 23.43 -11.41 -7.68
N GLU A 554 22.46 -12.24 -8.04
CA GLU A 554 21.18 -11.78 -8.61
C GLU A 554 20.40 -10.94 -7.61
N ALA A 555 20.19 -11.46 -6.39
CA ALA A 555 19.47 -10.71 -5.37
C ALA A 555 20.20 -9.42 -4.95
N LEU A 556 21.55 -9.43 -4.93
CA LEU A 556 22.35 -8.21 -4.73
C LEU A 556 22.17 -7.21 -5.87
N ARG A 557 21.97 -7.68 -7.11
CA ARG A 557 21.69 -6.84 -8.29
C ARG A 557 20.33 -6.19 -8.15
N GLU A 558 19.27 -6.95 -7.92
CA GLU A 558 17.91 -6.43 -7.71
C GLU A 558 17.87 -5.39 -6.58
N GLN A 559 18.47 -5.70 -5.42
CA GLN A 559 18.57 -4.76 -4.31
C GLN A 559 19.34 -3.48 -4.71
N HIS A 560 20.43 -3.62 -5.47
CA HIS A 560 21.23 -2.48 -5.91
C HIS A 560 20.51 -1.61 -6.93
N GLU A 561 19.77 -2.21 -7.86
CA GLU A 561 18.96 -1.52 -8.87
C GLU A 561 17.85 -0.74 -8.18
N ALA A 562 17.14 -1.34 -7.21
CA ALA A 562 16.15 -0.65 -6.39
C ALA A 562 16.73 0.59 -5.67
N TYR A 563 17.92 0.47 -5.08
CA TYR A 563 18.64 1.59 -4.49
C TYR A 563 19.14 2.62 -5.53
N ALA A 564 19.55 2.18 -6.71
CA ALA A 564 20.06 3.07 -7.75
C ALA A 564 18.95 3.90 -8.39
N MET A 565 17.75 3.35 -8.55
CA MET A 565 16.59 4.04 -9.13
C MET A 565 16.21 5.32 -8.38
N GLY A 566 16.36 5.33 -7.04
CA GLY A 566 16.00 6.50 -6.24
C GLY A 566 17.03 7.63 -6.24
N LYS A 567 18.24 7.40 -6.77
CA LYS A 567 19.25 8.45 -6.86
C LYS A 567 18.78 9.52 -7.84
N PRO A 568 18.89 10.80 -7.48
CA PRO A 568 18.71 11.87 -8.45
C PRO A 568 19.62 11.58 -9.64
N SER A 569 19.09 11.58 -10.85
CA SER A 569 19.93 11.63 -12.05
C SER A 569 20.84 12.83 -11.87
N ILE A 570 22.15 12.59 -11.72
CA ILE A 570 23.14 13.66 -11.81
C ILE A 570 22.87 14.31 -13.15
N SER A 571 22.31 15.53 -13.17
CA SER A 571 22.21 16.24 -14.43
C SER A 571 23.65 16.42 -14.90
N LEU A 572 23.99 15.78 -16.02
CA LEU A 572 25.23 16.04 -16.74
C LEU A 572 25.08 17.42 -17.42
N SER A 573 24.85 18.46 -16.62
CA SER A 573 24.77 19.85 -17.02
C SER A 573 25.74 20.65 -16.15
N SER A 574 27.01 20.24 -16.17
CA SER A 574 28.21 21.01 -15.81
C SER A 574 29.42 20.07 -15.78
N VAL A 575 29.92 19.73 -16.98
CA VAL A 575 31.35 19.52 -17.22
C VAL A 575 31.73 20.45 -18.34
#